data_AF-A0A4R2I970-F1
#
_entry.id   AF-A0A4R2I970-F1
#
_cell.length_a   1.000
_cell.length_b   1.000
_cell.length_c   1.000
_cell.angle_alpha   90.00
_cell.angle_beta   90.00
_cell.angle_gamma   90.00
#
_symmetry.space_group_name_H-M   'P 1'
#
loop_
_entity.id
_entity.type
_entity.pdbx_description
1 polymer ?
#
loop_
_entity_poly.entity_id
_entity_poly.type
_entity_poly.pdbx_seq_one_letter_code
_entity_poly.pdbx_strand_id
1 'polypeptide(L)'
;MSTSDTIFLGTSEPLGIVAGWLADVLGLERLDDPELRENEHFFRGRARTVEGTILLLAEPNTYGEVDPEPEDVSAIDDYIGVVDIRVAGIKDEEAQAREALAIFDELAATQPDVALVLSHALSWIVAAYLPGAGVHNFPPRTSLDADALETWRPWVIR
;
A
#
# COMPACT_ATOMS: atom_id res chain seq x y z
N MET A 1 18.99 1.68 2.82
CA MET A 1 17.85 0.82 2.48
C MET A 1 16.61 1.58 2.86
N SER A 2 15.62 1.64 1.96
CA SER A 2 14.36 2.35 2.20
C SER A 2 13.58 1.60 3.28
N THR A 3 13.12 2.30 4.31
CA THR A 3 12.30 1.74 5.40
C THR A 3 10.83 2.15 5.21
N SER A 4 10.42 2.35 3.96
CA SER A 4 9.06 2.74 3.60
C SER A 4 8.15 1.53 3.69
N ASP A 5 7.00 1.73 4.30
CA ASP A 5 5.88 0.81 4.18
C ASP A 5 4.94 1.37 3.12
N THR A 6 4.50 0.47 2.25
CA THR A 6 3.86 0.84 1.01
C THR A 6 2.65 -0.07 0.79
N ILE A 7 1.49 0.52 0.53
CA ILE A 7 0.25 -0.20 0.19
C ILE A 7 -0.01 -0.09 -1.31
N PHE A 8 -0.12 -1.21 -2.00
CA PHE A 8 -0.53 -1.28 -3.39
C PHE A 8 -2.06 -1.39 -3.51
N LEU A 9 -2.63 -0.74 -4.53
CA LEU A 9 -4.07 -0.63 -4.76
C LEU A 9 -4.47 -1.30 -6.08
N GLY A 10 -5.32 -2.32 -6.00
CA GLY A 10 -5.83 -3.08 -7.14
C GLY A 10 -7.30 -2.80 -7.36
N THR A 11 -7.64 -2.05 -8.40
CA THR A 11 -9.01 -1.65 -8.72
C THR A 11 -9.15 -1.23 -10.18
N SER A 12 -10.37 -1.23 -10.70
CA SER A 12 -10.71 -0.67 -12.01
C SER A 12 -10.99 0.83 -11.99
N GLU A 13 -11.15 1.42 -10.81
CA GLU A 13 -11.42 2.85 -10.65
C GLU A 13 -10.16 3.70 -10.90
N PRO A 14 -10.28 4.91 -11.49
CA PRO A 14 -9.15 5.80 -11.65
C PRO A 14 -8.54 6.19 -10.30
N LEU A 15 -7.20 6.29 -10.23
CA LEU A 15 -6.48 6.57 -8.99
C LEU A 15 -6.97 7.84 -8.28
N GLY A 16 -7.36 8.89 -9.00
CA GLY A 16 -7.91 10.11 -8.39
C GLY A 16 -9.22 9.90 -7.60
N ILE A 17 -10.06 8.94 -8.02
CA ILE A 17 -11.27 8.54 -7.30
C ILE A 17 -10.89 7.76 -6.04
N VAL A 18 -9.96 6.82 -6.17
CA VAL A 18 -9.44 6.02 -5.05
C VAL A 18 -8.74 6.90 -4.02
N ALA A 19 -7.99 7.91 -4.45
CA ALA A 19 -7.32 8.89 -3.60
C ALA A 19 -8.32 9.74 -2.81
N GLY A 20 -9.45 10.11 -3.41
CA GLY A 20 -10.54 10.78 -2.69
C GLY A 20 -11.13 9.89 -1.60
N TRP A 21 -11.41 8.63 -1.92
CA TRP A 21 -11.88 7.64 -0.96
C TRP A 21 -10.87 7.41 0.18
N LEU A 22 -9.58 7.26 -0.14
CA LEU A 22 -8.50 7.14 0.85
C LEU A 22 -8.53 8.31 1.84
N ALA A 23 -8.67 9.53 1.33
CA ALA A 23 -8.74 10.71 2.16
C ALA A 23 -9.97 10.71 3.07
N ASP A 24 -11.15 10.34 2.55
CA ASP A 24 -12.39 10.32 3.32
C ASP A 24 -12.36 9.25 4.42
N VAL A 25 -11.93 8.03 4.11
CA VAL A 25 -11.83 6.94 5.09
C VAL A 25 -10.84 7.28 6.18
N LEU A 26 -9.66 7.75 5.79
CA LEU A 26 -8.57 7.93 6.74
C LEU A 26 -8.61 9.30 7.43
N GLY A 27 -9.59 10.16 7.10
CA GLY A 27 -9.74 11.50 7.63
C GLY A 27 -8.57 12.41 7.27
N LEU A 28 -8.10 12.34 6.02
CA LEU A 28 -6.93 13.07 5.54
C LEU A 28 -7.30 14.41 4.92
N GLU A 29 -6.38 15.35 5.11
CA GLU A 29 -6.35 16.61 4.39
C GLU A 29 -5.42 16.47 3.18
N ARG A 30 -5.92 16.80 1.98
CA ARG A 30 -5.08 16.91 0.80
C ARG A 30 -4.18 18.13 0.93
N LEU A 31 -2.90 17.94 0.66
CA LEU A 31 -1.93 19.02 0.59
C LEU A 31 -1.67 19.40 -0.87
N ASP A 32 -1.67 20.70 -1.13
CA ASP A 32 -1.19 21.24 -2.40
C ASP A 32 0.33 21.31 -2.35
N ASP A 33 0.99 20.62 -3.27
CA ASP A 33 2.44 20.66 -3.43
C ASP A 33 2.76 20.88 -4.94
N PRO A 34 3.47 21.96 -5.30
CA PRO A 34 3.79 22.27 -6.69
C PRO A 34 4.74 21.26 -7.36
N GLU A 35 5.39 20.39 -6.59
CA GLU A 35 6.26 19.34 -7.10
C GLU A 35 5.52 18.05 -7.47
N LEU A 36 4.22 17.95 -7.14
CA LEU A 36 3.40 16.78 -7.49
C LEU A 36 3.24 16.65 -9.00
N ARG A 37 3.43 15.41 -9.47
CA ARG A 37 3.19 15.05 -10.87
C ARG A 37 1.71 14.75 -11.11
N GLU A 38 1.38 14.52 -12.37
CA GLU A 38 0.05 14.10 -12.77
C GLU A 38 -0.31 12.76 -12.08
N ASN A 39 -1.51 12.69 -11.49
CA ASN A 39 -2.01 11.55 -10.71
C ASN A 39 -1.26 11.26 -9.39
N GLU A 40 -0.43 12.18 -8.91
CA GLU A 40 0.08 12.13 -7.54
C GLU A 40 -0.86 12.91 -6.59
N HIS A 41 -1.10 12.32 -5.42
CA HIS A 41 -1.99 12.86 -4.41
C HIS A 41 -1.31 12.80 -3.05
N PHE A 42 -0.95 13.96 -2.51
CA PHE A 42 -0.29 14.06 -1.21
C PHE A 42 -1.28 14.44 -0.11
N PHE A 43 -1.16 13.74 1.02
CA PHE A 43 -2.11 13.83 2.10
C PHE A 43 -1.42 13.93 3.45
N ARG A 44 -2.12 14.56 4.39
CA ARG A 44 -1.75 14.66 5.79
C ARG A 44 -2.90 14.23 6.67
N GLY A 45 -2.61 13.47 7.71
CA GLY A 45 -3.58 13.11 8.72
C GLY A 45 -2.96 12.89 10.09
N ARG A 46 -3.80 12.50 11.05
CA ARG A 46 -3.34 12.07 12.37
C ARG A 46 -2.91 10.61 12.32
N ALA A 47 -1.79 10.29 12.98
CA ALA A 47 -1.39 8.92 13.21
C ALA A 47 -2.41 8.17 14.11
N ARG A 48 -2.60 6.88 13.86
CA ARG A 48 -3.55 5.98 14.52
C ARG A 48 -2.95 5.31 15.74
N THR A 49 -1.70 4.89 15.63
CA THR A 49 -1.03 4.01 16.59
C THR A 49 0.00 4.74 17.46
N VAL A 50 0.37 5.96 17.06
CA VAL A 50 1.34 6.82 17.76
C VAL A 50 0.88 8.26 17.82
N GLU A 51 1.47 9.06 18.71
CA GLU A 51 1.27 10.50 18.67
C GLU A 51 2.02 11.10 17.48
N GLY A 52 1.32 11.84 16.62
CA GLY A 52 1.96 12.53 15.51
C GLY A 52 1.08 12.67 14.29
N THR A 53 1.75 12.97 13.19
CA THR A 53 1.16 13.19 11.87
C THR A 53 1.62 12.09 10.93
N ILE A 54 0.71 11.59 10.09
CA ILE A 54 1.03 10.73 8.96
C ILE A 54 0.98 11.54 7.68
N LEU A 55 1.90 11.20 6.77
CA LEU A 55 2.01 11.73 5.42
C LEU A 55 1.85 10.55 4.47
N LEU A 56 0.91 10.67 3.55
CA LEU A 56 0.61 9.65 2.55
C LEU A 56 0.79 10.24 1.16
N LEU A 57 1.53 9.55 0.30
CA LEU A 57 1.62 9.87 -1.12
C LEU A 57 0.99 8.73 -1.89
N ALA A 58 -0.14 9.00 -2.55
CA ALA A 58 -0.76 8.07 -3.48
C ALA A 58 -0.35 8.42 -4.91
N GLU A 59 0.19 7.47 -5.65
CA GLU A 59 0.70 7.66 -7.02
C GLU A 59 0.49 6.41 -7.88
N PRO A 60 0.62 6.50 -9.21
CA PRO A 60 0.54 5.34 -10.08
C PRO A 60 1.62 4.31 -9.73
N ASN A 61 1.29 3.02 -9.79
CA ASN A 61 2.26 1.97 -9.55
C ASN A 61 3.28 1.92 -10.71
N THR A 62 4.53 2.27 -10.43
CA THR A 62 5.65 2.14 -11.39
C THR A 62 6.57 0.97 -11.08
N TYR A 63 6.23 0.15 -10.08
CA TYR A 63 7.04 -0.99 -9.64
C TYR A 63 6.62 -2.30 -10.32
N GLY A 64 5.34 -2.42 -10.70
CA GLY A 64 4.82 -3.59 -11.40
C GLY A 64 5.38 -3.70 -12.82
N GLU A 65 5.71 -4.92 -13.23
CA GLU A 65 6.16 -5.22 -14.59
C GLU A 65 5.01 -5.74 -15.45
N VAL A 66 4.97 -5.31 -16.72
CA VAL A 66 3.96 -5.77 -17.70
C VAL A 66 4.52 -6.98 -18.43
N ASP A 67 3.88 -8.13 -18.28
CA ASP A 67 4.31 -9.43 -18.86
C ASP A 67 5.71 -9.88 -18.36
N PRO A 68 5.92 -9.99 -17.03
CA PRO A 68 7.21 -10.37 -16.46
C PRO A 68 7.62 -11.80 -16.85
N GLU A 69 8.94 -12.02 -16.95
CA GLU A 69 9.48 -13.37 -17.03
C GLU A 69 9.13 -14.16 -15.75
N PRO A 70 9.03 -15.50 -15.79
CA PRO A 70 8.60 -16.29 -14.63
C PRO A 70 9.39 -16.04 -13.34
N GLU A 71 10.67 -15.70 -13.45
CA GLU A 71 11.57 -15.33 -12.34
C GLU A 71 11.34 -13.92 -11.79
N ASP A 72 10.76 -13.02 -12.58
CA ASP A 72 10.56 -11.60 -12.25
C ASP A 72 9.14 -11.28 -11.78
N VAL A 73 8.24 -12.28 -11.78
CA VAL A 73 6.87 -12.15 -11.28
C VAL A 73 6.85 -11.65 -9.84
N SER A 74 6.09 -10.58 -9.58
CA SER A 74 5.91 -9.98 -8.27
C SER A 74 4.44 -9.92 -7.85
N ALA A 75 4.21 -9.86 -6.54
CA ALA A 75 2.87 -9.79 -5.95
C ALA A 75 2.12 -8.49 -6.27
N ILE A 76 2.80 -7.52 -6.86
CA ILE A 76 2.35 -6.14 -7.05
C ILE A 76 2.18 -5.75 -8.52
N ASP A 77 2.43 -6.68 -9.47
CA ASP A 77 2.47 -6.39 -10.90
C ASP A 77 1.15 -5.81 -11.43
N ASP A 78 0.02 -6.41 -11.06
CA ASP A 78 -1.30 -6.03 -11.56
C ASP A 78 -1.99 -4.92 -10.76
N TYR A 79 -1.28 -4.29 -9.81
CA TYR A 79 -1.82 -3.20 -9.00
C TYR A 79 -1.63 -1.86 -9.72
N ILE A 80 -2.66 -1.01 -9.72
CA ILE A 80 -2.67 0.23 -10.51
C ILE A 80 -2.01 1.42 -9.79
N GLY A 81 -1.94 1.35 -8.47
CA GLY A 81 -1.55 2.47 -7.63
C GLY A 81 -0.78 2.02 -6.41
N VAL A 82 -0.09 2.97 -5.81
CA VAL A 82 0.75 2.76 -4.65
C VAL A 82 0.56 3.90 -3.67
N VAL A 83 0.60 3.60 -2.37
CA VAL A 83 0.48 4.56 -1.26
C VAL A 83 1.68 4.40 -0.35
N ASP A 84 2.58 5.37 -0.42
CA ASP A 84 3.70 5.46 0.51
C ASP A 84 3.26 6.08 1.82
N ILE A 85 3.55 5.40 2.93
CA ILE A 85 3.13 5.81 4.26
C ILE A 85 4.35 6.28 5.05
N ARG A 86 4.24 7.45 5.67
CA ARG A 86 5.28 7.96 6.54
C ARG A 86 4.74 8.64 7.80
N VAL A 87 5.25 8.22 8.96
CA VAL A 87 5.06 8.94 10.22
C VAL A 87 6.04 10.11 10.29
N ALA A 88 5.52 11.34 10.35
CA ALA A 88 6.34 12.55 10.32
C ALA A 88 7.21 12.68 11.59
N GLY A 89 8.50 12.97 11.40
CA GLY A 89 9.44 13.26 12.49
C GLY A 89 9.90 12.04 13.31
N ILE A 90 9.42 10.84 12.99
CA ILE A 90 9.77 9.60 13.68
C ILE A 90 10.69 8.75 12.78
N LYS A 91 11.70 8.12 13.37
CA LYS A 91 12.62 7.15 12.71
C LYS A 91 12.52 5.75 13.32
N ASP A 92 11.41 5.48 14.00
CA ASP A 92 11.12 4.21 14.63
C ASP A 92 10.40 3.31 13.61
N GLU A 93 11.11 2.30 13.13
CA GLU A 93 10.61 1.34 12.14
C GLU A 93 9.43 0.50 12.67
N GLU A 94 9.40 0.20 13.97
CA GLU A 94 8.31 -0.57 14.58
C GLU A 94 7.04 0.28 14.69
N ALA A 95 7.19 1.56 15.04
CA ALA A 95 6.08 2.51 15.01
C ALA A 95 5.51 2.70 13.59
N GLN A 96 6.39 2.82 12.61
CA GLN A 96 6.04 2.98 11.19
C GLN A 96 5.29 1.74 10.66
N ALA A 97 5.79 0.54 10.92
CA ALA A 97 5.14 -0.71 10.51
C ALA A 97 3.76 -0.91 11.18
N ARG A 98 3.64 -0.60 12.48
CA ARG A 98 2.33 -0.67 13.18
C ARG A 98 1.34 0.33 12.59
N GLU A 99 1.79 1.52 12.25
CA GLU A 99 0.94 2.54 11.62
C GLU A 99 0.48 2.11 10.23
N ALA A 100 1.39 1.58 9.41
CA ALA A 100 1.06 1.10 8.07
C ALA A 100 0.05 -0.07 8.11
N LEU A 101 0.23 -1.01 9.03
CA LEU A 101 -0.72 -2.10 9.23
C LEU A 101 -2.10 -1.59 9.69
N ALA A 102 -2.14 -0.61 10.60
CA ALA A 102 -3.41 -0.02 11.04
C ALA A 102 -4.15 0.70 9.90
N ILE A 103 -3.42 1.41 9.03
CA ILE A 103 -3.99 2.01 7.83
C ILE A 103 -4.51 0.92 6.88
N PHE A 104 -3.72 -0.11 6.61
CA PHE A 104 -4.13 -1.24 5.77
C PHE A 104 -5.42 -1.90 6.27
N ASP A 105 -5.51 -2.21 7.57
CA ASP A 105 -6.69 -2.85 8.17
C ASP A 105 -7.94 -1.97 8.04
N GLU A 106 -7.80 -0.65 8.22
CA GLU A 106 -8.89 0.31 8.07
C GLU A 106 -9.38 0.39 6.61
N LEU A 107 -8.46 0.39 5.65
CA LEU A 107 -8.80 0.37 4.22
C LEU A 107 -9.48 -0.94 3.81
N ALA A 108 -8.93 -2.07 4.22
CA ALA A 108 -9.50 -3.40 3.94
C ALA A 108 -10.91 -3.57 4.53
N ALA A 109 -11.17 -2.95 5.69
CA ALA A 109 -12.48 -3.01 6.34
C ALA A 109 -13.55 -2.09 5.69
N THR A 110 -13.15 -1.07 4.94
CA THR A 110 -14.05 0.00 4.48
C THR A 110 -14.35 -0.03 2.99
N GLN A 111 -13.53 -0.72 2.18
CA GLN A 111 -13.76 -0.82 0.74
C GLN A 111 -13.64 -2.26 0.25
N PRO A 112 -14.78 -2.97 0.12
CA PRO A 112 -14.75 -4.38 -0.18
C PRO A 112 -14.22 -4.72 -1.58
N ASP A 113 -14.24 -3.74 -2.51
CA ASP A 113 -13.96 -3.94 -3.93
C ASP A 113 -12.53 -3.55 -4.36
N VAL A 114 -11.70 -3.02 -3.45
CA VAL A 114 -10.30 -2.65 -3.76
C VAL A 114 -9.38 -3.69 -3.15
N ALA A 115 -8.60 -4.39 -3.98
CA ALA A 115 -7.54 -5.28 -3.51
C ALA A 115 -6.36 -4.47 -2.97
N LEU A 116 -5.74 -4.95 -1.90
CA LEU A 116 -4.63 -4.27 -1.23
C LEU A 116 -3.47 -5.22 -0.99
N VAL A 117 -2.24 -4.75 -1.15
CA VAL A 117 -1.03 -5.44 -0.68
C VAL A 117 -0.21 -4.47 0.15
N LEU A 118 0.03 -4.79 1.42
CA LEU A 118 0.99 -4.08 2.26
C LEU A 118 2.36 -4.73 2.12
N SER A 119 3.34 -3.91 1.79
CA SER A 119 4.74 -4.28 1.71
C SER A 119 5.61 -3.46 2.67
N HIS A 120 6.71 -4.06 3.09
CA HIS A 120 7.79 -3.38 3.78
C HIS A 120 9.02 -3.32 2.88
N ALA A 121 9.58 -2.11 2.75
CA ALA A 121 10.81 -1.83 1.99
C ALA A 121 10.78 -2.31 0.53
N LEU A 122 9.60 -2.49 -0.07
CA LEU A 122 9.41 -3.10 -1.39
C LEU A 122 10.12 -4.45 -1.54
N SER A 123 10.32 -5.19 -0.44
CA SER A 123 10.97 -6.51 -0.46
C SER A 123 10.11 -7.58 0.19
N TRP A 124 9.38 -7.23 1.24
CA TRP A 124 8.63 -8.20 2.03
C TRP A 124 7.14 -7.90 2.00
N ILE A 125 6.34 -8.90 1.61
CA ILE A 125 4.90 -8.82 1.75
C ILE A 125 4.52 -9.03 3.22
N VAL A 126 3.68 -8.14 3.73
CA VAL A 126 3.24 -8.15 5.14
C VAL A 126 1.81 -8.66 5.24
N ALA A 127 0.91 -8.08 4.44
CA ALA A 127 -0.49 -8.47 4.40
C ALA A 127 -1.06 -8.25 3.00
N ALA A 128 -2.11 -9.01 2.66
CA ALA A 128 -2.90 -8.80 1.45
C ALA A 128 -4.39 -8.88 1.76
N TYR A 129 -5.18 -8.05 1.09
CA TYR A 129 -6.62 -8.08 1.10
C TYR A 129 -7.08 -8.34 -0.33
N LEU A 130 -7.82 -9.43 -0.52
CA LEU A 130 -8.42 -9.77 -1.81
C LEU A 130 -9.95 -9.77 -1.65
N PRO A 131 -10.68 -8.98 -2.47
CA PRO A 131 -12.14 -8.97 -2.47
C PRO A 131 -12.73 -10.38 -2.53
N GLY A 132 -13.60 -10.70 -1.57
CA GLY A 132 -14.24 -12.01 -1.44
C GLY A 132 -13.43 -13.09 -0.71
N ALA A 133 -12.10 -12.94 -0.57
CA ALA A 133 -11.25 -13.86 0.21
C ALA A 133 -10.89 -13.31 1.60
N GLY A 134 -10.87 -11.97 1.76
CA GLY A 134 -10.55 -11.30 3.02
C GLY A 134 -9.07 -10.99 3.17
N VAL A 135 -8.65 -10.75 4.42
CA VAL A 135 -7.28 -10.39 4.77
C VAL A 135 -6.44 -11.63 5.07
N HIS A 136 -5.22 -11.65 4.53
CA HIS A 136 -4.17 -12.63 4.86
C HIS A 136 -2.92 -11.92 5.38
N ASN A 137 -2.38 -12.41 6.49
CA ASN A 137 -1.11 -11.94 7.05
C ASN A 137 -0.02 -12.95 6.72
N PHE A 138 1.11 -12.45 6.23
CA PHE A 138 2.23 -13.28 5.82
C PHE A 138 3.25 -13.47 6.96
N PRO A 139 3.97 -14.60 6.99
CA PRO A 139 5.14 -14.74 7.84
C PRO A 139 6.16 -13.61 7.59
N PRO A 140 6.90 -13.16 8.62
CA PRO A 140 7.94 -12.16 8.44
C PRO A 140 8.94 -12.56 7.35
N ARG A 141 9.33 -11.59 6.51
CA ARG A 141 10.27 -11.77 5.40
C ARG A 141 9.78 -12.75 4.31
N THR A 142 8.47 -12.86 4.13
CA THR A 142 7.93 -13.45 2.91
C THR A 142 8.22 -12.49 1.77
N SER A 143 8.93 -12.94 0.74
CA SER A 143 9.28 -12.11 -0.42
C SER A 143 8.03 -11.68 -1.20
N LEU A 144 8.11 -10.52 -1.86
CA LEU A 144 7.11 -10.09 -2.86
C LEU A 144 7.31 -10.80 -4.20
N ASP A 145 8.49 -11.38 -4.43
CA ASP A 145 8.90 -11.88 -5.73
C ASP A 145 8.60 -13.38 -5.90
N ALA A 146 9.02 -13.92 -7.05
CA ALA A 146 8.72 -15.27 -7.50
C ALA A 146 9.23 -16.39 -6.55
N ASP A 147 10.20 -16.11 -5.68
CA ASP A 147 10.69 -17.07 -4.68
C ASP A 147 9.62 -17.44 -3.64
N ALA A 148 8.66 -16.56 -3.39
CA ALA A 148 7.52 -16.79 -2.49
C ALA A 148 6.18 -16.96 -3.24
N LEU A 149 6.21 -17.12 -4.57
CA LEU A 149 5.06 -17.15 -5.47
C LEU A 149 3.87 -17.95 -4.94
N GLU A 150 4.11 -19.21 -4.60
CA GLU A 150 3.05 -20.13 -4.15
C GLU A 150 2.44 -19.75 -2.81
N THR A 151 3.12 -18.90 -2.03
CA THR A 151 2.64 -18.40 -0.74
C THR A 151 1.66 -17.24 -0.95
N TRP A 152 2.02 -16.25 -1.78
CA TRP A 152 1.24 -15.03 -1.93
C TRP A 152 0.21 -15.08 -3.07
N ARG A 153 0.43 -15.89 -4.11
CA ARG A 153 -0.43 -15.95 -5.30
C ARG A 153 -1.93 -16.13 -5.01
N PRO A 154 -2.37 -16.94 -4.03
CA PRO A 154 -3.80 -17.10 -3.75
C PRO A 154 -4.48 -15.84 -3.16
N TRP A 155 -3.71 -14.83 -2.76
CA TRP A 155 -4.17 -13.70 -1.96
C TRP A 155 -4.03 -12.35 -2.67
N VAL A 156 -3.60 -12.33 -3.93
CA VAL A 156 -3.42 -11.12 -4.72
C VAL A 156 -4.15 -11.23 -6.05
N ILE A 157 -4.38 -10.09 -6.71
CA ILE A 157 -4.97 -10.02 -8.04
C ILE A 157 -3.98 -10.46 -9.13
N ARG A 158 -4.53 -10.95 -10.24
CA ARG A 158 -3.88 -11.28 -11.52
C ARG A 158 -4.84 -11.16 -12.69
#